data_AF-A0A9D2UWC4-F1
#
_entry.id   AF-A0A9D2UWC4-F1
#
_cell.length_a   1.000
_cell.length_b   1.000
_cell.length_c   1.000
_cell.angle_alpha   90.00
_cell.angle_beta   90.00
_cell.angle_gamma   90.00
#
_symmetry.space_group_name_H-M   'P 1'
#
loop_
_entity.id
_entity.type
_entity.pdbx_description
1 polymer ?
#
loop_
_entity_poly.entity_id
_entity_poly.type
_entity_poly.pdbx_seq_one_letter_code
_entity_poly.pdbx_strand_id
1 'polypeptide(L)'
;PGNITRFDVPGGPGVRVESYIQAGSTISPFYDSMVAKLIVWGKDREEAIARGRRALAEFKIEGIATTIPFHQKVLETDIFQKGEARTDFIEVTGL
;
A
#
# COMPACT_ATOMS: atom_id res chain seq x y z
N PRO A 1 6.96 -13.86 7.06
CA PRO A 1 7.11 -14.07 8.52
C PRO A 1 8.35 -13.31 9.00
N GLY A 2 8.31 -12.76 10.21
CA GLY A 2 9.40 -11.93 10.73
C GLY A 2 8.91 -10.94 11.79
N ASN A 3 9.85 -10.21 12.39
CA ASN A 3 9.55 -9.21 13.42
C ASN A 3 9.50 -7.82 12.80
N ILE A 4 8.47 -7.06 13.15
CA ILE A 4 8.31 -5.66 12.72
C ILE A 4 9.18 -4.80 13.62
N THR A 5 10.25 -4.22 13.08
CA THR A 5 11.17 -3.36 13.84
C THR A 5 10.72 -1.90 13.88
N ARG A 6 9.93 -1.48 12.89
CA ARG A 6 9.36 -0.14 12.79
C ARG A 6 8.01 -0.19 12.08
N PHE A 7 7.06 0.62 12.54
CA PHE A 7 5.71 0.71 11.98
C PHE A 7 5.17 2.13 12.08
N ASP A 8 5.52 2.98 11.12
CA ASP A 8 5.08 4.37 11.06
C ASP A 8 3.97 4.50 10.01
N VAL A 9 2.75 4.74 10.48
CA VAL A 9 1.57 4.84 9.63
C VAL A 9 1.47 6.23 8.98
N PRO A 10 1.09 6.33 7.69
CA PRO A 10 0.82 7.62 7.07
C PRO A 10 -0.46 8.24 7.64
N GLY A 11 -0.56 9.57 7.52
CA GLY A 11 -1.71 10.33 8.01
C GLY A 11 -2.17 11.43 7.04
N GLY A 12 -2.94 12.38 7.57
CA GLY A 12 -3.46 13.53 6.83
C GLY A 12 -4.80 13.27 6.12
N PRO A 13 -5.28 14.26 5.34
CA PRO A 13 -6.62 14.21 4.74
C PRO A 13 -6.84 13.00 3.83
N GLY A 14 -7.96 12.32 4.02
CA GLY A 14 -8.39 11.21 3.16
C GLY A 14 -7.55 9.94 3.28
N VAL A 15 -6.71 9.80 4.31
CA VAL A 15 -5.89 8.60 4.54
C VAL A 15 -6.38 7.89 5.81
N ARG A 16 -6.64 6.59 5.70
CA ARG A 16 -7.00 5.71 6.82
C ARG A 16 -6.15 4.45 6.76
N VAL A 17 -5.64 4.03 7.90
CA VAL A 17 -4.93 2.75 8.06
C VAL A 17 -5.73 1.85 9.00
N GLU A 18 -5.96 0.61 8.59
CA GLU A 18 -6.47 -0.45 9.45
C GLU A 18 -5.37 -1.51 9.63
N SER A 19 -5.02 -1.82 10.87
CA SER A 19 -4.02 -2.84 11.18
C SER A 19 -4.23 -3.38 12.59
N TYR A 20 -3.75 -4.61 12.83
CA TYR A 20 -3.60 -5.21 14.16
C TYR A 20 -2.13 -5.20 14.64
N ILE A 21 -1.25 -4.61 13.84
CA ILE A 21 0.21 -4.65 14.00
C ILE A 21 0.71 -3.35 14.62
N GLN A 22 1.78 -3.47 15.41
CA GLN A 22 2.57 -2.37 15.92
C GLN A 22 4.07 -2.73 15.87
N ALA A 23 4.95 -1.76 16.12
CA ALA A 23 6.38 -2.06 16.28
C ALA A 23 6.58 -3.10 17.39
N GLY A 24 7.43 -4.10 17.14
CA GLY A 24 7.65 -5.25 18.01
C GLY A 24 6.73 -6.45 17.74
N SER A 25 5.69 -6.33 16.92
CA SER A 25 4.85 -7.47 16.53
C SER A 25 5.63 -8.51 15.70
N THR A 26 5.27 -9.79 15.86
CA THR A 26 5.78 -10.90 15.06
C THR A 26 4.73 -11.38 14.07
N ILE A 27 5.09 -11.43 12.78
CA ILE A 27 4.25 -11.96 11.70
C ILE A 27 4.42 -13.48 11.63
N SER A 28 3.33 -14.20 11.95
CA SER A 28 3.25 -15.66 11.85
C SER A 28 3.43 -16.15 10.41
N PRO A 29 4.08 -17.30 10.19
CA PRO A 29 4.10 -17.97 8.88
C PRO A 29 2.82 -18.77 8.58
N PHE A 30 1.91 -18.93 9.55
CA PHE A 30 0.78 -19.86 9.45
C PHE A 30 -0.52 -19.23 8.93
N TYR A 31 -0.58 -17.90 8.81
CA TYR A 31 -1.74 -17.15 8.33
C TYR A 31 -1.37 -16.33 7.10
N ASP A 32 -2.32 -15.54 6.59
CA ASP A 32 -2.06 -14.66 5.47
C ASP A 32 -1.01 -13.59 5.81
N SER A 33 -0.40 -13.02 4.77
CA SER A 33 0.67 -12.04 4.89
C SER A 33 0.17 -10.61 5.10
N MET A 34 -1.11 -10.40 5.41
CA MET A 34 -1.71 -9.07 5.49
C MET A 34 -1.31 -8.36 6.78
N VAL A 35 -0.50 -7.31 6.63
CA VAL A 35 0.01 -6.50 7.76
C VAL A 35 -0.93 -5.33 8.07
N ALA A 36 -1.40 -4.64 7.03
CA ALA A 36 -2.26 -3.47 7.15
C ALA A 36 -3.03 -3.24 5.85
N LYS A 37 -4.16 -2.54 5.96
CA LYS A 37 -4.89 -1.97 4.83
C LYS A 37 -4.67 -0.45 4.83
N LEU A 38 -4.19 0.08 3.72
CA LEU A 38 -4.13 1.51 3.46
C LEU A 38 -5.33 1.89 2.58
N ILE A 39 -6.25 2.68 3.11
CA ILE A 39 -7.43 3.15 2.41
C ILE A 39 -7.27 4.64 2.16
N VAL A 40 -7.43 5.05 0.90
CA VAL A 40 -7.28 6.42 0.47
C VAL A 40 -8.52 6.89 -0.26
N TRP A 41 -8.94 8.11 0.05
CA TRP A 41 -10.09 8.78 -0.54
C TRP A 41 -9.70 10.16 -1.05
N GLY A 42 -10.34 10.59 -2.15
CA GLY A 42 -10.24 11.91 -2.76
C GLY A 42 -11.57 12.29 -3.40
N LYS A 43 -11.76 13.57 -3.74
CA LYS A 43 -12.96 14.06 -4.41
C LYS A 43 -13.13 13.46 -5.82
N ASP A 44 -12.01 13.10 -6.43
CA ASP A 44 -11.89 12.48 -7.74
C ASP A 44 -10.73 11.48 -7.75
N ARG A 45 -10.55 10.79 -8.88
CA ARG A 45 -9.54 9.75 -9.05
C ARG A 45 -8.12 10.31 -8.95
N GLU A 46 -7.87 11.47 -9.55
CA GLU A 46 -6.55 12.10 -9.55
C GLU A 46 -6.11 12.44 -8.13
N GLU A 47 -7.00 13.04 -7.33
CA GLU A 47 -6.72 13.37 -5.95
C GLU A 47 -6.51 12.11 -5.09
N ALA A 48 -7.33 11.07 -5.27
CA ALA A 48 -7.18 9.81 -4.56
C ALA A 48 -5.81 9.15 -4.86
N ILE A 49 -5.38 9.15 -6.13
CA ILE A 49 -4.07 8.61 -6.54
C ILE A 49 -2.93 9.46 -5.97
N ALA A 50 -3.03 10.80 -6.04
CA ALA A 50 -2.02 11.70 -5.48
C ALA A 50 -1.83 11.49 -3.97
N ARG A 51 -2.94 11.37 -3.22
CA ARG A 51 -2.92 11.03 -1.80
C ARG A 51 -2.36 9.63 -1.55
N GLY A 52 -2.68 8.67 -2.43
CA GLY A 52 -2.17 7.29 -2.38
C GLY A 52 -0.66 7.23 -2.52
N ARG A 53 -0.09 7.95 -3.49
CA ARG A 53 1.37 8.05 -3.70
C ARG A 53 2.06 8.64 -2.47
N ARG A 54 1.52 9.73 -1.91
CA ARG A 54 2.05 10.34 -0.68
C ARG A 54 1.99 9.35 0.50
N ALA A 55 0.84 8.74 0.74
CA ALA A 55 0.64 7.83 1.87
C ALA A 55 1.55 6.60 1.77
N LEU A 56 1.72 6.01 0.59
CA LEU A 56 2.65 4.89 0.37
C LEU A 56 4.12 5.31 0.56
N ALA A 57 4.50 6.54 0.21
CA ALA A 57 5.86 7.04 0.41
C ALA A 57 6.20 7.28 1.90
N GLU A 58 5.19 7.75 2.66
CA GLU A 58 5.27 7.98 4.10
C GLU A 58 5.20 6.69 4.94
N PHE A 59 4.51 5.63 4.45
CA PHE A 59 4.34 4.39 5.20
C PHE A 59 5.66 3.63 5.37
N LYS A 60 6.21 3.60 6.59
CA LYS A 60 7.43 2.87 6.91
C LYS A 60 7.13 1.62 7.71
N ILE A 61 7.42 0.46 7.11
CA ILE A 61 7.39 -0.85 7.75
C ILE A 61 8.76 -1.48 7.54
N GLU A 62 9.47 -1.81 8.62
CA GLU A 62 10.81 -2.40 8.58
C GLU A 62 10.83 -3.76 9.29
N GLY A 63 11.83 -4.58 8.97
CA GLY A 63 12.00 -5.93 9.51
C GLY A 63 11.36 -7.05 8.68
N ILE A 64 10.53 -6.69 7.70
CA ILE A 64 9.98 -7.60 6.69
C ILE A 64 9.96 -6.93 5.31
N ALA A 65 9.89 -7.74 4.25
CA ALA A 65 9.54 -7.24 2.92
C ALA A 65 8.04 -6.91 2.86
N THR A 66 7.68 -5.91 2.05
CA THR A 66 6.27 -5.48 1.86
C THR A 66 5.95 -5.32 0.38
N THR A 67 4.66 -5.25 0.09
CA THR A 67 4.14 -4.97 -1.26
C THR A 67 4.03 -3.47 -1.57
N ILE A 68 4.48 -2.58 -0.69
CA ILE A 68 4.45 -1.12 -0.87
C ILE A 68 5.14 -0.70 -2.18
N PRO A 69 6.36 -1.16 -2.52
CA PRO A 69 7.02 -0.77 -3.75
C PRO A 69 6.25 -1.17 -5.01
N PHE A 70 5.56 -2.32 -4.99
CA PHE A 70 4.70 -2.75 -6.08
C PHE A 70 3.49 -1.80 -6.22
N HIS A 71 2.84 -1.44 -5.12
CA HIS A 71 1.68 -0.54 -5.15
C HIS A 71 2.08 0.87 -5.62
N GLN A 72 3.28 1.35 -5.28
CA GLN A 72 3.82 2.61 -5.80
C GLN A 72 3.92 2.57 -7.33
N LYS A 73 4.50 1.52 -7.90
CA LYS A 73 4.59 1.33 -9.35
C LYS A 73 3.23 1.25 -10.02
N VAL A 74 2.26 0.54 -9.43
CA VAL A 74 0.89 0.46 -9.94
C VAL A 74 0.29 1.88 -10.08
N LEU A 75 0.43 2.72 -9.04
CA LEU A 75 -0.08 4.09 -9.06
C LEU A 75 0.64 4.99 -10.08
N GLU A 76 1.81 4.62 -10.58
CA GLU A 76 2.57 5.35 -11.61
C GLU A 76 2.17 4.97 -13.04
N THR A 77 1.41 3.89 -13.24
CA THR A 77 1.00 3.47 -14.60
C THR A 77 -0.17 4.29 -15.14
N ASP A 78 -0.14 4.60 -16.44
CA ASP A 78 -1.21 5.33 -17.11
C ASP A 78 -2.52 4.55 -17.15
N ILE A 79 -2.46 3.24 -17.40
CA ILE A 79 -3.66 2.38 -17.47
C ILE A 79 -4.39 2.39 -16.13
N PHE A 80 -3.65 2.31 -15.01
CA PHE A 80 -4.26 2.46 -13.70
C PHE A 80 -4.78 3.89 -13.51
N GLN A 81 -3.98 4.92 -13.81
CA GLN A 81 -4.40 6.32 -13.61
C GLN A 81 -5.70 6.66 -14.36
N LYS A 82 -5.86 6.18 -15.59
CA LYS A 82 -7.05 6.40 -16.43
C LYS A 82 -8.27 5.54 -16.02
N GLY A 83 -8.09 4.57 -15.13
CA GLY A 83 -9.17 3.68 -14.71
C GLY A 83 -9.51 2.61 -15.74
N GLU A 84 -8.57 2.27 -16.61
CA GLU A 84 -8.73 1.32 -17.72
C GLU A 84 -8.19 -0.08 -17.38
N ALA A 85 -7.70 -0.28 -16.15
CA ALA A 85 -7.16 -1.54 -15.68
C ALA A 85 -8.22 -2.65 -15.71
N ARG A 86 -7.86 -3.78 -16.31
CA ARG A 86 -8.65 -5.02 -16.36
C ARG A 86 -8.00 -6.09 -15.50
N THR A 87 -8.59 -7.28 -15.47
CA THR A 87 -8.08 -8.42 -14.68
C THR A 87 -6.71 -8.92 -15.15
N ASP A 88 -6.30 -8.62 -16.39
CA ASP A 88 -5.01 -9.01 -17.00
C ASP A 88 -3.96 -7.88 -16.98
N PHE A 89 -4.24 -6.76 -16.31
CA PHE A 89 -3.42 -5.54 -16.38
C PHE A 89 -1.98 -5.77 -15.91
N ILE A 90 -1.77 -6.55 -14.85
CA ILE A 90 -0.45 -6.79 -14.28
C ILE A 90 0.40 -7.58 -15.28
N GLU A 91 -0.15 -8.66 -15.85
CA GLU A 91 0.55 -9.48 -16.84
C GLU A 91 0.90 -8.69 -18.11
N VAL A 92 -0.03 -7.87 -18.61
CA VAL A 92 0.17 -7.09 -19.85
C VAL A 92 1.19 -5.96 -19.66
N THR A 93 1.27 -5.37 -18.48
CA THR A 93 2.22 -4.27 -18.20
C THR A 93 3.58 -4.74 -17.72
N GLY A 94 3.74 -6.03 -17.40
CA GLY A 94 4.97 -6.58 -16.83
C GLY A 94 5.28 -6.04 -15.44
N LEU A 95 4.24 -5.64 -14.71
CA LEU A 95 4.33 -5.20 -13.31
C LEU A 95 4.54 -6.38 -12.35
#